data_AF-A0A1N6HE72-F1
#
_entry.id   AF-A0A1N6HE72-F1
#
_cell.length_a   1.000
_cell.length_b   1.000
_cell.length_c   1.000
_cell.angle_alpha   90.00
_cell.angle_beta   90.00
_cell.angle_gamma   90.00
#
_symmetry.space_group_name_H-M   'P 1'
#
loop_
_entity.id
_entity.type
_entity.pdbx_description
1 polymer ?
#
loop_
_entity_poly.entity_id
_entity_poly.type
_entity_poly.pdbx_seq_one_letter_code
_entity_poly.pdbx_strand_id
1 'polypeptide(L)'
;MSTVPLQPAPPDRLGRTQEFLKQIVYGGNDGIVTTFAIVAGFAGARAEGVAGIGAVAVLVFGLANLFADAVSMGLGEFLSGRAQRDLYGAQKRRALETIRRAPEDARTRLDRHLRARGLSSTDAEAAAAILARTPPMMAEMLMRYENGLGHPDEDSPAINGLFTFVAFVAFGVVPLVPYFLRPADGTTLALSAAATISALVGLGLLRWNATGLGLLRSVGETVVVGGVCAVVAFVVGAAVGG
;
A
#
# COMPACT_ATOMS: atom_id res chain seq x y z
N MET A 1 -34.59 8.09 26.69
CA MET A 1 -33.28 8.62 26.21
C MET A 1 -33.19 8.35 24.72
N SER A 2 -33.39 9.37 23.88
CA SER A 2 -33.20 9.25 22.42
C SER A 2 -31.72 9.14 22.11
N THR A 3 -31.31 8.06 21.45
CA THR A 3 -30.00 7.94 20.84
C THR A 3 -29.96 8.87 19.64
N VAL A 4 -29.34 10.04 19.77
CA VAL A 4 -28.98 10.88 18.62
C VAL A 4 -27.91 10.09 17.86
N PRO A 5 -28.17 9.64 16.62
CA PRO A 5 -27.13 9.02 15.81
C PRO A 5 -26.08 10.08 15.52
N LEU A 6 -24.81 9.79 15.79
CA LEU A 6 -23.71 10.63 15.32
C LEU A 6 -23.75 10.61 13.78
N GLN A 7 -24.15 11.73 13.19
CA GLN A 7 -24.18 11.88 11.75
C GLN A 7 -22.74 11.90 11.23
N PRO A 8 -22.35 11.01 10.31
CA PRO A 8 -21.01 11.05 9.74
C PRO A 8 -20.81 12.41 9.06
N ALA A 9 -19.63 13.02 9.29
CA ALA A 9 -19.25 14.25 8.64
C ALA A 9 -19.35 14.08 7.11
N PRO A 10 -19.81 15.10 6.36
CA PRO A 10 -19.92 15.00 4.91
C PRO A 10 -18.56 14.65 4.31
N PRO A 11 -18.50 13.72 3.32
CA PRO A 11 -17.23 13.34 2.73
C PRO A 11 -16.66 14.55 1.98
N ASP A 12 -15.48 15.01 2.43
CA ASP A 12 -14.69 15.98 1.70
C ASP A 12 -14.41 15.40 0.30
N ARG A 13 -14.55 16.21 -0.76
CA ARG A 13 -14.28 15.75 -2.13
C ARG A 13 -12.79 15.42 -2.35
N LEU A 14 -11.92 15.82 -1.42
CA LEU A 14 -10.53 15.37 -1.29
C LEU A 14 -10.40 13.93 -0.74
N GLY A 15 -11.49 13.31 -0.29
CA GLY A 15 -11.53 12.08 0.50
C GLY A 15 -11.10 10.82 -0.25
N ARG A 16 -11.51 10.61 -1.50
CA ARG A 16 -11.26 9.33 -2.20
C ARG A 16 -9.80 9.09 -2.61
N THR A 17 -9.10 10.14 -3.03
CA THR A 17 -7.67 10.01 -3.37
C THR A 17 -6.80 9.90 -2.12
N GLN A 18 -7.22 10.49 -0.99
CA GLN A 18 -6.58 10.28 0.30
C GLN A 18 -6.86 8.87 0.86
N GLU A 19 -8.09 8.39 0.71
CA GLU A 19 -8.56 7.04 1.11
C GLU A 19 -7.72 5.95 0.43
N PHE A 20 -7.50 6.06 -0.89
CA PHE A 20 -6.69 5.09 -1.65
C PHE A 20 -5.27 5.55 -1.94
N LEU A 21 -4.76 6.58 -1.23
CA LEU A 21 -3.43 7.13 -1.49
C LEU A 21 -2.36 6.05 -1.34
N LYS A 22 -2.49 5.20 -0.31
CA LYS A 22 -1.60 4.07 -0.07
C LYS A 22 -1.54 3.18 -1.31
N GLN A 23 -2.69 2.73 -1.82
CA GLN A 23 -2.78 1.82 -2.96
C GLN A 23 -2.25 2.47 -4.24
N ILE A 24 -2.54 3.76 -4.47
CA ILE A 24 -2.07 4.49 -5.65
C ILE A 24 -0.55 4.70 -5.61
N VAL A 25 0.00 5.15 -4.49
CA VAL A 25 1.44 5.39 -4.35
C VAL A 25 2.21 4.08 -4.37
N TYR A 26 1.74 3.07 -3.64
CA TYR A 26 2.39 1.77 -3.58
C TYR A 26 2.33 1.04 -4.93
N GLY A 27 1.12 0.85 -5.48
CA GLY A 27 0.91 0.22 -6.79
C GLY A 27 1.55 1.00 -7.93
N GLY A 28 1.40 2.32 -7.95
CA GLY A 28 1.98 3.17 -8.98
C GLY A 28 3.51 3.14 -8.98
N ASN A 29 4.15 3.24 -7.81
CA ASN A 29 5.60 3.21 -7.72
C ASN A 29 6.14 1.85 -8.19
N ASP A 30 5.56 0.78 -7.68
CA ASP A 30 6.01 -0.57 -8.03
C ASP A 30 5.80 -0.87 -9.51
N GLY A 31 4.66 -0.46 -10.09
CA GLY A 31 4.38 -0.62 -11.52
C GLY A 31 5.38 0.12 -12.41
N ILE A 32 5.71 1.38 -12.10
CA ILE A 32 6.72 2.15 -12.84
C ILE A 32 8.07 1.46 -12.78
N VAL A 33 8.48 1.07 -11.58
CA VAL A 33 9.85 0.61 -11.31
C VAL A 33 10.08 -0.78 -11.89
N THR A 34 9.17 -1.73 -11.65
CA THR A 34 9.29 -3.11 -12.15
C THR A 34 9.18 -3.17 -13.67
N THR A 35 8.31 -2.37 -14.28
CA THR A 35 8.21 -2.34 -15.75
C THR A 35 9.43 -1.68 -16.38
N PHE A 36 9.95 -0.60 -15.80
CA PHE A 36 11.19 0.00 -16.28
C PHE A 36 12.40 -0.92 -16.04
N ALA A 37 12.41 -1.73 -14.97
CA ALA A 37 13.46 -2.71 -14.74
C ALA A 37 13.59 -3.71 -15.90
N ILE A 38 12.47 -4.17 -16.49
CA ILE A 38 12.51 -5.00 -17.70
C ILE A 38 13.16 -4.25 -18.87
N VAL A 39 12.77 -2.99 -19.10
CA VAL A 39 13.36 -2.14 -20.15
C VAL A 39 14.86 -1.95 -19.93
N ALA A 40 15.28 -1.64 -18.70
CA ALA A 40 16.67 -1.44 -18.31
C ALA A 40 17.50 -2.72 -18.44
N GLY A 41 16.95 -3.87 -18.07
CA GLY A 41 17.59 -5.17 -18.25
C GLY A 41 17.85 -5.50 -19.72
N PHE A 42 16.86 -5.25 -20.59
CA PHE A 42 17.05 -5.39 -22.03
C PHE A 42 18.12 -4.43 -22.58
N ALA A 43 18.18 -3.21 -22.05
CA ALA A 43 19.23 -2.26 -22.41
C ALA A 43 20.62 -2.74 -21.98
N GLY A 44 20.75 -3.32 -20.78
CA GLY A 44 21.98 -3.92 -20.28
C GLY A 44 22.44 -5.08 -21.15
N ALA A 45 21.54 -6.02 -21.47
CA ALA A 45 21.85 -7.16 -22.33
C ALA A 45 22.31 -6.73 -23.75
N ARG A 46 21.72 -5.65 -24.29
CA ARG A 46 22.13 -5.10 -25.59
C ARG A 46 23.54 -4.47 -25.54
N ALA A 47 23.95 -3.92 -24.40
CA ALA A 47 25.26 -3.29 -24.26
C ALA A 47 26.42 -4.30 -24.43
N GLU A 48 26.19 -5.56 -24.06
CA GLU A 48 27.16 -6.67 -24.17
C GLU A 48 27.10 -7.42 -25.52
N GLY A 49 26.33 -6.91 -26.50
CA GLY A 49 26.37 -7.44 -27.86
C GLY A 49 25.38 -8.58 -28.17
N VAL A 50 24.43 -8.87 -27.27
CA VAL A 50 23.31 -9.77 -27.59
C VAL A 50 22.53 -9.21 -28.78
N ALA A 51 22.36 -10.05 -29.81
CA ALA A 51 21.70 -9.67 -31.05
C ALA A 51 20.26 -9.17 -30.84
N GLY A 52 20.04 -7.90 -31.20
CA GLY A 52 18.77 -7.39 -31.72
C GLY A 52 17.51 -7.70 -30.93
N ILE A 53 17.46 -7.40 -29.64
CA ILE A 53 16.20 -7.42 -28.89
C ILE A 53 15.30 -6.31 -29.44
N GLY A 54 14.36 -6.70 -30.29
CA GLY A 54 13.42 -5.80 -30.94
C GLY A 54 12.41 -5.21 -29.96
N ALA A 55 11.81 -4.07 -30.34
CA ALA A 55 10.77 -3.41 -29.55
C ALA A 55 9.61 -4.35 -29.21
N VAL A 56 9.27 -5.28 -30.12
CA VAL A 56 8.25 -6.29 -29.90
C VAL A 56 8.58 -7.18 -28.70
N ALA A 57 9.84 -7.61 -28.53
CA ALA A 57 10.24 -8.42 -27.38
C ALA A 57 10.08 -7.62 -26.08
N VAL A 58 10.56 -6.37 -26.05
CA VAL A 58 10.42 -5.48 -24.89
C VAL A 58 8.94 -5.29 -24.53
N LEU A 59 8.07 -5.08 -25.52
CA LEU A 59 6.63 -4.91 -25.29
C LEU A 59 5.95 -6.20 -24.84
N VAL A 60 6.26 -7.35 -25.44
CA VAL A 60 5.65 -8.63 -25.06
C VAL A 60 6.02 -8.99 -23.62
N PHE A 61 7.31 -8.97 -23.29
CA PHE A 61 7.77 -9.28 -21.93
C PHE A 61 7.35 -8.19 -20.93
N GLY A 62 7.45 -6.91 -21.31
CA GLY A 62 7.05 -5.79 -20.48
C GLY A 62 5.56 -5.80 -20.14
N LEU A 63 4.68 -5.98 -21.13
CA LEU A 63 3.23 -6.04 -20.89
C LEU A 63 2.82 -7.31 -20.15
N ALA A 64 3.39 -8.47 -20.52
CA ALA A 64 3.10 -9.72 -19.81
C ALA A 64 3.48 -9.61 -18.33
N ASN A 65 4.67 -9.09 -18.04
CA ASN A 65 5.11 -8.85 -16.66
C ASN A 65 4.23 -7.81 -15.96
N LEU A 66 3.95 -6.67 -16.60
CA LEU A 66 3.10 -5.61 -16.06
C LEU A 66 1.73 -6.13 -15.59
N PHE A 67 1.04 -6.90 -16.44
CA PHE A 67 -0.28 -7.43 -16.08
C PHE A 67 -0.20 -8.58 -15.08
N ALA A 68 0.80 -9.46 -15.18
CA ALA A 68 1.00 -10.54 -14.21
C ALA A 68 1.24 -9.98 -12.80
N ASP A 69 2.14 -9.00 -12.68
CA ASP A 69 2.46 -8.36 -11.42
C ASP A 69 1.29 -7.53 -10.89
N ALA A 70 0.59 -6.78 -11.75
CA ALA A 70 -0.59 -6.04 -11.35
C ALA A 70 -1.67 -6.97 -10.75
N VAL A 71 -1.95 -8.11 -11.41
CA VAL A 71 -2.92 -9.10 -10.91
C VAL A 71 -2.44 -9.68 -9.57
N SER A 72 -1.18 -10.08 -9.49
CA SER A 72 -0.58 -10.64 -8.27
C SER A 72 -0.68 -9.66 -7.09
N MET A 73 -0.32 -8.40 -7.32
CA MET A 73 -0.33 -7.36 -6.29
C MET A 73 -1.76 -6.94 -5.89
N GLY A 74 -2.67 -6.82 -6.86
CA GLY A 74 -4.09 -6.52 -6.59
C GLY A 74 -4.78 -7.64 -5.80
N LEU A 75 -4.55 -8.90 -6.18
CA LEU A 75 -5.04 -10.06 -5.41
C LEU A 75 -4.35 -10.17 -4.04
N GLY A 76 -3.07 -9.80 -3.96
CA GLY A 76 -2.31 -9.74 -2.71
C GLY A 76 -2.91 -8.75 -1.71
N GLU A 77 -3.25 -7.52 -2.15
CA GLU A 77 -3.91 -6.52 -1.30
C GLU A 77 -5.32 -7.01 -0.87
N PHE A 78 -6.07 -7.66 -1.77
CA PHE A 78 -7.36 -8.27 -1.42
C PHE A 78 -7.22 -9.36 -0.35
N LEU A 79 -6.31 -10.31 -0.54
CA LEU A 79 -6.06 -11.41 0.40
C LEU A 79 -5.54 -10.89 1.74
N SER A 80 -4.66 -9.89 1.72
CA SER A 80 -4.15 -9.23 2.92
C SER A 80 -5.28 -8.58 3.73
N GLY A 81 -6.14 -7.78 3.08
CA GLY A 81 -7.29 -7.17 3.74
C GLY A 81 -8.30 -8.19 4.26
N ARG A 82 -8.54 -9.28 3.52
CA ARG A 82 -9.37 -10.41 3.98
C ARG A 82 -8.78 -11.08 5.21
N ALA A 83 -7.48 -11.41 5.19
CA ALA A 83 -6.80 -12.06 6.31
C ALA A 83 -6.82 -11.19 7.57
N GLN A 84 -6.64 -9.87 7.45
CA GLN A 84 -6.76 -8.94 8.56
C GLN A 84 -8.17 -8.93 9.16
N ARG A 85 -9.21 -8.94 8.32
CA ARG A 85 -10.62 -9.03 8.78
C ARG A 85 -10.92 -10.35 9.48
N ASP A 86 -10.45 -11.46 8.92
CA ASP A 86 -10.66 -12.79 9.50
C ASP A 86 -9.93 -12.93 10.84
N LEU A 87 -8.69 -12.44 10.93
CA LEU A 87 -7.91 -12.38 12.16
C LEU A 87 -8.62 -11.54 13.22
N TYR A 88 -9.07 -10.34 12.86
CA TYR A 88 -9.80 -9.46 13.77
C TYR A 88 -11.07 -10.14 14.30
N GLY A 89 -11.88 -10.74 13.41
CA GLY A 89 -13.10 -11.45 13.78
C GLY A 89 -12.82 -12.63 14.71
N ALA A 90 -11.77 -13.41 14.44
CA ALA A 90 -11.35 -14.53 15.30
C ALA A 90 -10.91 -14.06 16.69
N GLN A 91 -10.12 -12.99 16.76
CA GLN A 91 -9.67 -12.42 18.03
C GLN A 91 -10.81 -11.79 18.82
N LYS A 92 -11.75 -11.09 18.15
CA LYS A 92 -12.94 -10.53 18.80
C LYS A 92 -13.81 -11.61 19.44
N ARG A 93 -14.01 -12.76 18.78
CA ARG A 93 -14.74 -13.89 19.38
C ARG A 93 -14.02 -14.43 20.63
N ARG A 94 -12.71 -14.64 20.57
CA ARG A 94 -11.89 -15.10 21.71
C ARG A 94 -11.90 -14.11 22.88
N ALA A 95 -11.80 -12.82 22.59
CA ALA A 95 -11.87 -11.76 23.59
C ALA A 95 -13.24 -11.75 24.29
N LEU A 96 -14.33 -11.84 23.52
CA LEU A 96 -15.69 -11.94 24.08
C LEU A 96 -15.89 -13.17 24.97
N GLU A 97 -15.36 -14.33 24.56
CA GLU A 97 -15.40 -15.55 25.38
C GLU A 97 -14.62 -15.39 26.68
N THR A 98 -13.43 -14.78 26.62
CA THR A 98 -12.59 -14.50 27.79
C THR A 98 -13.29 -13.55 28.76
N ILE A 99 -13.89 -12.48 28.25
CA ILE A 99 -14.67 -11.52 29.03
C ILE A 99 -15.87 -12.19 29.71
N ARG A 100 -16.57 -13.09 29.01
CA ARG A 100 -17.70 -13.84 29.57
C ARG A 100 -17.27 -14.79 30.69
N ARG A 101 -16.09 -15.42 30.57
CA ARG A 101 -15.57 -16.36 31.57
C ARG A 101 -15.01 -15.65 32.82
N ALA A 102 -14.38 -14.50 32.64
CA ALA A 102 -13.72 -13.75 33.72
C ALA A 102 -13.96 -12.23 33.60
N PRO A 103 -15.19 -11.74 33.87
CA PRO A 103 -15.55 -10.34 33.68
C PRO A 103 -14.77 -9.39 34.60
N GLU A 104 -14.52 -9.79 35.85
CA GLU A 104 -13.76 -8.99 36.81
C GLU A 104 -12.28 -8.87 36.44
N ASP A 105 -11.69 -9.94 35.90
CA ASP A 105 -10.33 -9.89 35.36
C ASP A 105 -10.26 -8.91 34.18
N ALA A 106 -11.17 -9.03 33.22
CA ALA A 106 -11.22 -8.13 32.07
C ALA A 106 -11.38 -6.65 32.49
N ARG A 107 -12.22 -6.36 33.49
CA ARG A 107 -12.37 -5.02 34.08
C ARG A 107 -11.07 -4.52 34.68
N THR A 108 -10.38 -5.36 35.45
CA THR A 108 -9.10 -5.04 36.09
C THR A 108 -8.01 -4.78 35.05
N ARG A 109 -7.96 -5.56 33.96
CA ARG A 109 -7.02 -5.33 32.85
C ARG A 109 -7.29 -4.00 32.15
N LEU A 110 -8.56 -3.68 31.90
CA LEU A 110 -8.94 -2.41 31.28
C LEU A 110 -8.58 -1.20 32.16
N ASP A 111 -8.88 -1.25 33.46
CA ASP A 111 -8.45 -0.22 34.44
C ASP A 111 -6.94 0.01 34.39
N ARG A 112 -6.15 -1.07 34.42
CA ARG A 112 -4.68 -0.99 34.33
C ARG A 112 -4.22 -0.27 33.06
N HIS A 113 -4.82 -0.59 31.91
CA HIS A 113 -4.48 0.06 30.65
C HIS A 113 -4.89 1.54 30.61
N LEU A 114 -6.03 1.90 31.21
CA LEU A 114 -6.48 3.29 31.32
C LEU A 114 -5.57 4.11 32.23
N ARG A 115 -5.12 3.56 33.36
CA ARG A 115 -4.13 4.21 34.25
C ARG A 115 -2.80 4.43 33.55
N ALA A 116 -2.31 3.44 32.80
CA ALA A 116 -1.09 3.56 32.00
C ALA A 116 -1.18 4.65 30.91
N ARG A 117 -2.39 5.09 30.56
CA ARG A 117 -2.66 6.19 29.62
C ARG A 117 -2.87 7.55 30.31
N GLY A 118 -2.70 7.61 31.63
CA GLY A 118 -2.73 8.84 32.41
C GLY A 118 -4.04 9.13 33.15
N LEU A 119 -5.01 8.22 33.14
CA LEU A 119 -6.21 8.38 33.99
C LEU A 119 -5.83 8.18 35.46
N SER A 120 -6.46 8.97 36.34
CA SER A 120 -6.39 8.75 37.79
C SER A 120 -6.94 7.37 38.15
N SER A 121 -6.54 6.82 39.29
CA SER A 121 -7.02 5.49 39.72
C SER A 121 -8.55 5.45 39.85
N THR A 122 -9.16 6.52 40.35
CA THR A 122 -10.62 6.64 40.49
C THR A 122 -11.33 6.73 39.15
N ASP A 123 -10.80 7.51 38.20
CA ASP A 123 -11.43 7.67 36.88
C ASP A 123 -11.28 6.42 36.02
N ALA A 124 -10.12 5.77 36.08
CA ALA A 124 -9.87 4.52 35.35
C ALA A 124 -10.78 3.39 35.83
N GLU A 125 -10.97 3.26 37.15
CA GLU A 125 -11.85 2.25 37.73
C GLU A 125 -13.32 2.51 37.33
N ALA A 126 -13.77 3.76 37.44
CA ALA A 126 -15.12 4.16 37.02
C ALA A 126 -15.35 3.91 35.52
N ALA A 127 -14.39 4.32 34.68
CA ALA A 127 -14.46 4.11 33.24
C ALA A 127 -14.49 2.61 32.88
N ALA A 128 -13.61 1.79 33.47
CA ALA A 128 -13.59 0.36 33.24
C ALA A 128 -14.91 -0.31 33.68
N ALA A 129 -15.50 0.11 34.81
CA ALA A 129 -16.80 -0.39 35.27
C ALA A 129 -17.97 0.00 34.33
N ILE A 130 -17.94 1.20 33.75
CA ILE A 130 -18.93 1.63 32.75
C ILE A 130 -18.78 0.81 31.46
N LEU A 131 -17.54 0.68 30.96
CA LEU A 131 -17.23 -0.03 29.72
C LEU A 131 -17.52 -1.53 29.80
N ALA A 132 -17.38 -2.13 30.99
CA ALA A 132 -17.74 -3.52 31.25
C ALA A 132 -19.22 -3.83 30.97
N ARG A 133 -20.10 -2.82 30.99
CA ARG A 133 -21.53 -2.98 30.63
C ARG A 133 -21.74 -3.24 29.14
N THR A 134 -20.71 -3.04 28.32
CA THR A 134 -20.74 -3.28 26.87
C THR A 134 -19.59 -4.20 26.49
N PRO A 135 -19.74 -5.54 26.65
CA PRO A 135 -18.67 -6.50 26.37
C PRO A 135 -18.04 -6.38 24.96
N PRO A 136 -18.79 -6.07 23.88
CA PRO A 136 -18.19 -5.83 22.58
C PRO A 136 -17.21 -4.65 22.57
N MET A 137 -17.58 -3.52 23.20
CA MET A 137 -16.72 -2.33 23.24
C MET A 137 -15.49 -2.57 24.14
N MET A 138 -15.69 -3.25 25.27
CA MET A 138 -14.58 -3.66 26.13
C MET A 138 -13.61 -4.61 25.41
N ALA A 139 -14.13 -5.57 24.64
CA ALA A 139 -13.30 -6.48 23.83
C ALA A 139 -12.45 -5.71 22.82
N GLU A 140 -13.03 -4.75 22.11
CA GLU A 140 -12.29 -3.93 21.13
C GLU A 140 -11.21 -3.08 21.79
N MET A 141 -11.49 -2.47 22.95
CA MET A 141 -10.50 -1.71 23.70
C MET A 141 -9.36 -2.58 24.21
N LEU A 142 -9.67 -3.74 24.80
CA LEU A 142 -8.65 -4.69 25.28
C LEU A 142 -7.81 -5.22 24.12
N MET A 143 -8.42 -5.61 22.99
CA MET A 143 -7.67 -6.02 21.79
C MET A 143 -6.73 -4.93 21.29
N ARG A 144 -7.18 -3.67 21.30
CA ARG A 144 -6.35 -2.52 20.90
C ARG A 144 -5.20 -2.29 21.87
N TYR A 145 -5.40 -2.49 23.16
CA TYR A 145 -4.40 -2.21 24.20
C TYR A 145 -3.42 -3.37 24.42
N GLU A 146 -3.87 -4.62 24.32
CA GLU A 146 -3.08 -5.82 24.60
C GLU A 146 -2.43 -6.39 23.34
N ASN A 147 -3.11 -6.33 22.19
CA ASN A 147 -2.64 -6.94 20.95
C ASN A 147 -2.27 -5.93 19.86
N GLY A 148 -2.50 -4.63 20.09
CA GLY A 148 -2.36 -3.61 19.06
C GLY A 148 -3.34 -3.75 17.90
N LEU A 149 -4.37 -4.59 18.05
CA LEU A 149 -5.36 -4.88 17.00
C LEU A 149 -6.43 -3.80 16.98
N GLY A 150 -6.39 -2.93 15.98
CA GLY A 150 -7.47 -2.00 15.66
C GLY A 150 -8.60 -2.67 14.87
N HIS A 151 -9.73 -1.97 14.76
CA HIS A 151 -10.77 -2.35 13.81
C HIS A 151 -10.16 -2.26 12.39
N PRO A 152 -10.34 -3.28 11.53
CA PRO A 152 -9.89 -3.20 10.14
C PRO A 152 -10.58 -2.01 9.45
N ASP A 153 -9.91 -1.39 8.48
CA ASP A 153 -10.49 -0.31 7.69
C ASP A 153 -11.84 -0.75 7.08
N GLU A 154 -12.77 0.20 7.03
CA GLU A 154 -14.13 -0.04 6.51
C GLU A 154 -14.11 -0.39 5.01
N ASP A 155 -13.05 0.00 4.30
CA ASP A 155 -12.87 -0.20 2.88
C ASP A 155 -12.93 -1.66 2.47
N SER A 156 -13.68 -1.94 1.40
CA SER A 156 -13.76 -3.28 0.85
C SER A 156 -12.38 -3.75 0.36
N PRO A 157 -11.85 -4.90 0.82
CA PRO A 157 -10.58 -5.46 0.34
C PRO A 157 -10.55 -5.63 -1.17
N ALA A 158 -11.72 -5.90 -1.78
CA ALA A 158 -11.83 -6.02 -3.23
C ALA A 158 -11.60 -4.68 -3.93
N ILE A 159 -12.08 -3.57 -3.34
CA ILE A 159 -11.85 -2.23 -3.86
C ILE A 159 -10.38 -1.85 -3.70
N ASN A 160 -9.76 -2.13 -2.55
CA ASN A 160 -8.32 -1.88 -2.33
C ASN A 160 -7.46 -2.63 -3.34
N GLY A 161 -7.77 -3.91 -3.59
CA GLY A 161 -7.11 -4.71 -4.61
C GLY A 161 -7.28 -4.14 -6.02
N LEU A 162 -8.49 -3.69 -6.37
CA LEU A 162 -8.77 -3.08 -7.67
C LEU A 162 -8.00 -1.76 -7.86
N PHE A 163 -7.98 -0.86 -6.87
CA PHE A 163 -7.22 0.38 -6.96
C PHE A 163 -5.72 0.13 -7.06
N THR A 164 -5.20 -0.86 -6.35
CA THR A 164 -3.79 -1.28 -6.45
C THR A 164 -3.48 -1.77 -7.87
N PHE A 165 -4.32 -2.66 -8.42
CA PHE A 165 -4.19 -3.15 -9.81
C PHE A 165 -4.22 -2.02 -10.83
N VAL A 166 -5.22 -1.14 -10.74
CA VAL A 166 -5.39 -0.04 -11.71
C VAL A 166 -4.23 0.93 -11.62
N ALA A 167 -3.77 1.29 -10.42
CA ALA A 167 -2.61 2.15 -10.25
C ALA A 167 -1.35 1.51 -10.85
N PHE A 168 -1.12 0.22 -10.57
CA PHE A 168 0.03 -0.50 -11.11
C PHE A 168 0.06 -0.47 -12.64
N VAL A 169 -1.06 -0.82 -13.29
CA VAL A 169 -1.15 -0.80 -14.76
C VAL A 169 -1.03 0.62 -15.32
N ALA A 170 -1.74 1.58 -14.75
CA ALA A 170 -1.82 2.94 -15.27
C ALA A 170 -0.45 3.66 -15.24
N PHE A 171 0.31 3.46 -14.17
CA PHE A 171 1.65 4.05 -14.05
C PHE A 171 2.73 3.15 -14.68
N GLY A 172 2.61 1.84 -14.56
CA GLY A 172 3.56 0.87 -15.10
C GLY A 172 3.57 0.76 -16.63
N VAL A 173 2.54 1.22 -17.33
CA VAL A 173 2.59 1.31 -18.80
C VAL A 173 3.51 2.43 -19.28
N VAL A 174 3.75 3.46 -18.47
CA VAL A 174 4.47 4.68 -18.89
C VAL A 174 5.88 4.40 -19.43
N PRO A 175 6.73 3.56 -18.78
CA PRO A 175 8.02 3.16 -19.34
C PRO A 175 7.94 2.47 -20.71
N LEU A 176 6.83 1.81 -21.04
CA LEU A 176 6.65 1.07 -22.31
C LEU A 176 6.15 1.96 -23.46
N VAL A 177 5.52 3.10 -23.16
CA VAL A 177 4.92 4.00 -24.17
C VAL A 177 5.89 4.31 -25.33
N PRO A 178 7.17 4.66 -25.09
CA PRO A 178 8.10 4.95 -26.21
C PRO A 178 8.33 3.76 -27.15
N TYR A 179 8.29 2.52 -26.64
CA TYR A 179 8.51 1.30 -27.44
C TYR A 179 7.31 0.93 -28.32
N PHE A 180 6.11 1.45 -28.04
CA PHE A 180 4.97 1.34 -28.96
C PHE A 180 5.15 2.24 -30.20
N LEU A 181 5.88 3.34 -30.06
CA LEU A 181 5.98 4.38 -31.08
C LEU A 181 7.27 4.29 -31.89
N ARG A 182 8.30 3.62 -31.36
CA ARG A 182 9.65 3.63 -31.92
C ARG A 182 10.33 2.26 -31.82
N PRO A 183 11.27 1.94 -32.73
CA PRO A 183 12.13 0.77 -32.60
C PRO A 183 12.97 0.79 -31.32
N ALA A 184 13.47 -0.38 -30.92
CA ALA A 184 14.33 -0.54 -29.75
C ALA A 184 15.76 -0.04 -30.04
N ASP A 185 15.94 1.26 -29.96
CA ASP A 185 17.22 1.93 -30.08
C ASP A 185 17.60 2.71 -28.79
N GLY A 186 18.80 3.29 -28.78
CA GLY A 186 19.27 4.07 -27.62
C GLY A 186 18.43 5.33 -27.35
N THR A 187 17.80 5.90 -28.38
CA THR A 187 16.92 7.07 -28.23
C THR A 187 15.62 6.70 -27.54
N THR A 188 15.03 5.55 -27.90
CA THR A 188 13.81 5.02 -27.28
C THR A 188 14.04 4.67 -25.82
N LEU A 189 15.21 4.12 -25.48
CA LEU A 189 15.61 3.90 -24.09
C LEU A 189 15.69 5.22 -23.30
N ALA A 190 16.33 6.25 -23.86
CA ALA A 190 16.42 7.56 -23.19
C ALA A 190 15.03 8.19 -22.99
N LEU A 191 14.13 8.06 -23.97
CA LEU A 191 12.73 8.50 -23.85
C LEU A 191 11.98 7.70 -22.78
N SER A 192 12.19 6.39 -22.69
CA SER A 192 11.61 5.53 -21.65
C SER A 192 12.11 5.90 -20.26
N ALA A 193 13.41 6.14 -20.11
CA ALA A 193 13.98 6.63 -18.85
C ALA A 193 13.41 7.99 -18.46
N ALA A 194 13.30 8.94 -19.40
CA ALA A 194 12.70 10.25 -19.16
C ALA A 194 11.21 10.15 -18.77
N ALA A 195 10.45 9.29 -19.45
CA ALA A 195 9.04 9.03 -19.13
C ALA A 195 8.89 8.42 -17.72
N THR A 196 9.76 7.48 -17.37
CA THR A 196 9.83 6.83 -16.04
C THR A 196 10.12 7.85 -14.95
N ILE A 197 11.16 8.69 -15.12
CA ILE A 197 11.49 9.74 -14.16
C ILE A 197 10.32 10.72 -14.02
N SER A 198 9.69 11.11 -15.13
CA SER A 198 8.52 12.00 -15.12
C SER A 198 7.35 11.38 -14.35
N ALA A 199 7.10 10.08 -14.51
CA ALA A 199 6.07 9.35 -13.78
C ALA A 199 6.39 9.27 -12.27
N LEU A 200 7.64 8.95 -11.90
CA LEU A 200 8.08 8.92 -10.51
C LEU A 200 7.99 10.30 -9.84
N VAL A 201 8.37 11.37 -10.56
CA VAL A 201 8.20 12.74 -10.09
C VAL A 201 6.72 13.06 -9.91
N GLY A 202 5.87 12.73 -10.88
CA GLY A 202 4.42 12.93 -10.78
C GLY A 202 3.81 12.20 -9.59
N LEU A 203 4.22 10.95 -9.34
CA LEU A 203 3.78 10.17 -8.19
C LEU A 203 4.30 10.75 -6.87
N GLY A 204 5.54 11.20 -6.83
CA GLY A 204 6.13 11.90 -5.68
C GLY A 204 5.40 13.21 -5.38
N LEU A 205 4.97 13.95 -6.39
CA LEU A 205 4.15 15.16 -6.27
C LEU A 205 2.74 14.84 -5.75
N LEU A 206 2.14 13.74 -6.21
CA LEU A 206 0.86 13.27 -5.68
C LEU A 206 0.97 12.94 -4.19
N ARG A 207 2.01 12.19 -3.81
CA ARG A 207 2.33 11.87 -2.41
C ARG A 207 2.58 13.14 -1.59
N TRP A 208 3.33 14.10 -2.12
CA TRP A 208 3.56 15.39 -1.48
C TRP A 208 2.25 16.12 -1.19
N ASN A 209 1.41 16.30 -2.20
CA ASN A 209 0.13 17.01 -2.09
C ASN A 209 -0.81 16.35 -1.08
N ALA A 210 -0.83 15.01 -1.03
CA ALA A 210 -1.74 14.28 -0.16
C ALA A 210 -1.24 14.12 1.30
N THR A 211 0.08 14.18 1.54
CA THR A 211 0.66 13.99 2.89
C THR A 211 1.09 15.29 3.57
N GLY A 212 1.24 16.40 2.83
CA GLY A 212 1.73 17.67 3.37
C GLY A 212 3.20 17.65 3.81
N LEU A 213 3.96 16.60 3.51
CA LEU A 213 5.39 16.48 3.81
C LEU A 213 6.23 17.45 2.96
N GLY A 214 7.55 17.46 3.17
CA GLY A 214 8.45 18.27 2.32
C GLY A 214 8.53 17.75 0.89
N LEU A 215 8.43 18.65 -0.10
CA LEU A 215 8.47 18.34 -1.54
C LEU A 215 9.70 17.49 -1.93
N LEU A 216 10.89 17.94 -1.52
CA LEU A 216 12.16 17.26 -1.81
C LEU A 216 12.20 15.84 -1.23
N ARG A 217 11.58 15.63 -0.07
CA ARG A 217 11.50 14.33 0.56
C ARG A 217 10.59 13.39 -0.23
N SER A 218 9.36 13.82 -0.53
CA SER A 218 8.40 12.96 -1.21
C SER A 218 8.83 12.61 -2.64
N VAL A 219 9.30 13.60 -3.41
CA VAL A 219 9.77 13.37 -4.79
C VAL A 219 11.12 12.66 -4.80
N GLY A 220 12.05 13.10 -3.95
CA GLY A 220 13.40 12.53 -3.88
C GLY A 220 13.41 11.07 -3.49
N GLU A 221 12.66 10.67 -2.44
CA GLU A 221 12.56 9.26 -2.02
C GLU A 221 12.01 8.39 -3.16
N THR A 222 10.93 8.82 -3.83
CA THR A 222 10.30 8.06 -4.93
C THR A 222 11.23 7.89 -6.12
N VAL A 223 11.93 8.95 -6.54
CA VAL A 223 12.87 8.89 -7.67
C VAL A 223 14.11 8.07 -7.33
N VAL A 224 14.67 8.21 -6.12
CA VAL A 224 15.88 7.47 -5.70
C VAL A 224 15.60 5.97 -5.65
N VAL A 225 14.49 5.55 -5.05
CA VAL A 225 14.11 4.13 -4.98
C VAL A 225 13.98 3.55 -6.39
N GLY A 226 13.29 4.24 -7.30
CA GLY A 226 13.17 3.79 -8.69
C GLY A 226 14.51 3.76 -9.44
N GLY A 227 15.37 4.75 -9.22
CA GLY A 227 16.71 4.81 -9.81
C GLY A 227 17.61 3.66 -9.38
N VAL A 228 17.60 3.30 -8.10
CA VAL A 228 18.37 2.14 -7.58
C VAL A 228 17.91 0.85 -8.24
N CYS A 229 16.60 0.60 -8.32
CA CYS A 229 16.07 -0.60 -8.98
C CYS A 229 16.43 -0.67 -10.46
N ALA A 230 16.39 0.46 -11.17
CA ALA A 230 16.79 0.52 -12.57
C ALA A 230 18.27 0.17 -12.78
N VAL A 231 19.16 0.69 -11.92
CA VAL A 231 20.59 0.38 -11.97
C VAL A 231 20.83 -1.12 -11.72
N VAL A 232 20.17 -1.70 -10.71
CA VAL A 232 20.27 -3.13 -10.43
C VAL A 232 19.82 -3.97 -11.64
N ALA A 233 18.67 -3.62 -12.23
CA ALA A 233 18.13 -4.35 -13.38
C ALA A 233 19.03 -4.25 -14.61
N PHE A 234 19.58 -3.06 -14.88
CA PHE A 234 20.55 -2.87 -15.96
C PHE A 234 21.80 -3.72 -15.77
N VAL A 235 22.37 -3.73 -14.56
CA VAL A 235 23.57 -4.53 -14.22
C VAL A 235 23.30 -6.02 -14.38
N VAL A 236 22.16 -6.51 -13.90
CA VAL A 236 21.76 -7.92 -14.08
C VAL A 236 21.58 -8.24 -15.55
N GLY A 237 20.93 -7.37 -16.32
CA GLY A 237 20.76 -7.54 -17.76
C GLY A 237 22.08 -7.60 -18.51
N ALA A 238 23.03 -6.73 -18.17
CA ALA A 238 24.39 -6.77 -18.72
C ALA A 238 25.09 -8.08 -18.33
N ALA A 239 25.07 -8.47 -17.07
CA ALA A 239 25.74 -9.67 -16.58
C ALA A 239 25.20 -10.99 -17.17
N VAL A 240 23.91 -11.04 -17.55
CA VAL A 240 23.30 -12.23 -18.18
C VAL A 240 23.43 -12.19 -19.70
N GLY A 241 23.53 -11.00 -20.29
CA GLY A 241 23.71 -10.82 -21.73
C GLY A 241 25.14 -11.02 -22.23
N GLY A 242 26.15 -10.87 -21.36
CA GLY A 242 27.57 -11.09 -21.63
C GLY A 242 28.08 -12.48 -21.23
#